data_AF-A0A9P1APF9-F1
#
_entry.id   AF-A0A9P1APF9-F1
#
_cell.length_a   1.000
_cell.length_b   1.000
_cell.length_c   1.000
_cell.angle_alpha   90.00
_cell.angle_beta   90.00
_cell.angle_gamma   90.00
#
_symmetry.space_group_name_H-M   'P 1'
#
loop_
_entity.id
_entity.type
_entity.pdbx_description
1 polymer ?
#
loop_
_entity_poly.entity_id
_entity_poly.type
_entity_poly.pdbx_seq_one_letter_code
_entity_poly.pdbx_strand_id
1 'polypeptide(L)'
;MSWTLNRTIAQIAFTVAVTACGVNVMGNARCILLRSRQFVHFSMGITTFIGCTISFLTPLFVGLMCPNNAAEEWSRLFSIASVIVVVAYIPFPIFSSDQPGSYVFPNEN
;
A
#
# COMPACT_ATOMS: atom_id res chain seq x y z
N MET A 1 -7.40 -11.92 -17.99
CA MET A 1 -8.67 -12.67 -18.10
C MET A 1 -9.41 -12.57 -16.77
N SER A 2 -10.71 -12.23 -16.77
CA SER A 2 -11.56 -12.42 -15.59
C SER A 2 -11.85 -13.91 -15.45
N TRP A 3 -11.46 -14.51 -14.33
CA TRP A 3 -11.77 -15.92 -14.00
C TRP A 3 -13.27 -16.20 -13.85
N THR A 4 -14.11 -15.16 -13.84
CA THR A 4 -15.56 -15.25 -13.65
C THR A 4 -16.28 -14.48 -14.75
N LEU A 5 -17.24 -15.14 -15.41
CA LEU A 5 -18.08 -14.55 -16.47
C LEU A 5 -19.24 -13.71 -15.89
N ASN A 6 -19.42 -13.74 -14.56
CA ASN A 6 -20.60 -13.21 -13.88
C ASN A 6 -20.33 -11.78 -13.37
N ARG A 7 -21.05 -10.80 -13.92
CA ARG A 7 -20.86 -9.36 -13.62
C ARG A 7 -20.97 -9.04 -12.13
N THR A 8 -21.89 -9.70 -11.43
CA THR A 8 -22.13 -9.47 -10.00
C THR A 8 -20.93 -9.88 -9.14
N ILE A 9 -20.28 -11.01 -9.46
CA ILE A 9 -19.11 -11.49 -8.72
C ILE A 9 -17.92 -10.55 -8.96
N ALA A 10 -17.72 -10.10 -10.20
CA ALA A 10 -16.68 -9.13 -10.52
C ALA A 10 -16.89 -7.78 -9.80
N GLN A 11 -18.14 -7.29 -9.74
CA GLN A 11 -18.47 -6.07 -9.00
C GLN A 11 -18.20 -6.21 -7.50
N ILE A 12 -18.67 -7.30 -6.87
CA ILE A 12 -18.44 -7.54 -5.45
C ILE A 12 -16.93 -7.65 -5.18
N ALA A 13 -16.20 -8.45 -5.94
CA ALA A 13 -14.75 -8.59 -5.78
C ALA A 13 -14.02 -7.25 -5.92
N PHE A 14 -14.40 -6.42 -6.89
CA PHE A 14 -13.82 -5.09 -7.09
C PHE A 14 -14.13 -4.16 -5.90
N THR A 15 -15.37 -4.13 -5.41
CA THR A 15 -15.74 -3.32 -4.25
C THR A 15 -14.99 -3.74 -3.00
N VAL A 16 -14.88 -5.05 -2.73
CA VAL A 16 -14.12 -5.58 -1.58
C VAL A 16 -12.65 -5.23 -1.70
N ALA A 17 -12.06 -5.35 -2.89
CA ALA A 17 -10.66 -4.98 -3.11
C ALA A 17 -10.41 -3.48 -2.87
N VAL A 18 -11.30 -2.61 -3.35
CA VAL A 18 -11.20 -1.15 -3.14
C VAL A 18 -11.36 -0.79 -1.67
N THR A 19 -12.35 -1.37 -0.97
CA THR A 19 -12.54 -1.14 0.47
C THR A 19 -11.35 -1.66 1.27
N ALA A 20 -10.86 -2.87 0.98
CA ALA A 20 -9.69 -3.43 1.64
C ALA A 20 -8.45 -2.55 1.43
N CYS A 21 -8.24 -2.02 0.22
CA CYS A 21 -7.16 -1.07 -0.05
C CYS A 21 -7.28 0.20 0.81
N GLY A 22 -8.49 0.77 0.93
CA GLY A 22 -8.73 1.94 1.78
C GLY A 22 -8.46 1.69 3.27
N VAL A 23 -8.88 0.53 3.79
CA VAL A 23 -8.61 0.14 5.19
C VAL A 23 -7.12 -0.04 5.44
N ASN A 24 -6.39 -0.62 4.48
CA ASN A 24 -4.94 -0.77 4.58
C ASN A 24 -4.23 0.59 4.67
N VAL A 25 -4.58 1.55 3.81
CA VAL A 25 -3.99 2.90 3.83
C VAL A 25 -4.28 3.62 5.15
N MET A 26 -5.53 3.61 5.61
CA MET A 26 -5.91 4.25 6.88
C MET A 26 -5.22 3.55 8.06
N GLY A 27 -5.15 2.22 8.08
CA GLY A 27 -4.46 1.45 9.12
C GLY A 27 -3.00 1.86 9.29
N ASN A 28 -2.26 1.94 8.17
CA ASN A 28 -0.87 2.42 8.15
C ASN A 28 -0.73 3.84 8.74
N ALA A 29 -1.58 4.76 8.31
CA ALA A 29 -1.57 6.15 8.81
C ALA A 29 -1.80 6.21 10.32
N ARG A 30 -2.74 5.42 10.85
CA ARG A 30 -3.03 5.38 12.30
C ARG A 30 -1.91 4.74 13.10
N CYS A 31 -1.27 3.67 12.60
CA CYS A 31 -0.11 3.08 13.26
C CYS A 31 1.04 4.09 13.39
N ILE A 32 1.30 4.89 12.36
CA ILE A 32 2.33 5.95 12.40
C ILE A 32 1.97 7.03 13.44
N LEU A 33 0.70 7.44 13.50
CA LEU A 33 0.20 8.40 14.48
C LEU A 33 0.37 7.89 15.93
N LEU A 34 0.03 6.63 16.20
CA LEU A 34 0.15 6.04 17.53
C LEU A 34 1.62 5.90 17.97
N ARG A 35 2.51 5.53 17.05
CA ARG A 35 3.92 5.28 17.38
C ARG A 35 4.74 6.56 17.56
N SER A 36 4.55 7.56 16.70
CA SER A 36 5.37 8.79 16.69
C SER A 36 4.81 9.92 17.55
N ARG A 37 3.51 9.91 17.89
CA ARG A 37 2.77 10.95 18.66
C ARG A 37 3.21 12.38 18.31
N GLN A 38 4.11 12.98 19.09
CA GLN A 38 4.62 14.35 18.91
C GLN A 38 5.46 14.58 17.65
N PHE A 39 6.13 13.54 17.13
CA PHE A 39 6.97 13.61 15.92
C PHE A 39 6.25 13.16 14.64
N VAL A 40 4.92 13.03 14.69
CA VAL A 40 4.16 12.43 13.59
C VAL A 40 4.27 13.20 12.28
N HIS A 41 4.37 14.53 12.31
CA HIS A 41 4.46 15.35 11.10
C HIS A 41 5.68 14.97 10.24
N PHE A 42 6.80 14.64 10.88
CA PHE A 42 8.00 14.20 10.19
C PHE A 42 7.82 12.80 9.58
N SER A 43 7.34 11.83 10.37
CA SER A 43 7.11 10.45 9.91
C SER A 43 6.05 10.37 8.79
N MET A 44 4.97 11.14 8.90
CA MET A 44 3.93 11.23 7.86
C MET A 44 4.45 11.92 6.60
N GLY A 45 5.32 12.92 6.73
CA GLY A 45 5.99 13.57 5.61
C GLY A 45 6.84 12.59 4.80
N ILE A 46 7.67 11.78 5.46
CA ILE A 46 8.48 10.74 4.81
C ILE A 46 7.58 9.71 4.11
N THR A 47 6.53 9.25 4.78
CA THR A 47 5.60 8.27 4.20
C THR A 47 4.93 8.80 2.93
N THR A 48 4.51 10.07 2.97
CA THR A 48 3.92 10.74 1.80
C THR A 48 4.94 10.93 0.68
N PHE A 49 6.18 11.30 1.01
CA PHE A 49 7.26 11.45 0.04
C PHE A 49 7.57 10.15 -0.70
N ILE A 50 7.64 9.02 0.02
CA ILE A 50 7.81 7.69 -0.57
C ILE A 50 6.62 7.37 -1.48
N GLY A 51 5.39 7.62 -1.03
CA GLY A 51 4.17 7.40 -1.82
C GLY A 51 4.15 8.23 -3.11
N CYS A 52 4.56 9.49 -3.07
CA CYS A 52 4.68 10.35 -4.25
C CYS A 52 5.77 9.85 -5.21
N THR A 53 6.91 9.40 -4.68
CA THR A 53 8.00 8.83 -5.50
C THR A 53 7.54 7.58 -6.23
N ILE A 54 6.84 6.67 -5.54
CA ILE A 54 6.26 5.46 -6.16
C ILE A 54 5.23 5.87 -7.23
N SER A 55 4.36 6.83 -6.92
CA SER A 55 3.34 7.32 -7.87
C SER A 55 3.97 7.93 -9.12
N PHE A 56 5.13 8.56 -8.99
CA PHE A 56 5.90 9.10 -10.11
C PHE A 56 6.60 8.01 -10.93
N LEU A 57 7.16 6.99 -10.28
CA LEU A 57 7.83 5.88 -10.95
C LEU A 57 6.85 4.91 -11.64
N THR A 58 5.64 4.79 -11.12
CA THR A 58 4.59 3.91 -11.65
C THR A 58 4.32 4.11 -13.16
N PRO A 59 4.01 5.32 -13.66
CA PRO A 59 3.77 5.53 -15.10
C PRO A 59 5.01 5.27 -15.96
N LEU A 60 6.22 5.54 -15.44
CA LEU A 60 7.46 5.22 -16.16
C LEU A 60 7.64 3.72 -16.31
N PHE A 61 7.37 2.96 -15.24
CA PHE A 61 7.47 1.50 -15.25
C PHE A 61 6.42 0.86 -16.17
N VAL A 62 5.18 1.36 -16.12
CA VAL A 62 4.09 0.91 -16.99
C VAL A 62 4.41 1.21 -18.47
N GLY A 63 4.97 2.38 -18.77
CA GLY A 63 5.37 2.75 -20.13
C GLY A 63 6.46 1.84 -20.72
N LEU A 64 7.35 1.30 -19.87
CA LEU A 64 8.39 0.36 -20.29
C LEU A 64 7.88 -1.08 -20.44
N MET A 65 6.99 -1.53 -19.54
CA MET A 65 6.49 -2.91 -19.56
C MET A 65 5.34 -3.14 -20.56
N CYS A 66 4.60 -2.11 -20.97
CA CYS A 66 3.47 -2.24 -21.89
C CYS A 66 3.65 -1.45 -23.20
N PRO A 67 4.70 -1.70 -24.01
CA PRO A 67 4.95 -0.95 -25.24
C PRO A 67 3.87 -1.17 -26.30
N ASN A 68 3.25 -2.36 -26.32
CA ASN A 68 2.27 -2.74 -27.34
C ASN A 68 0.81 -2.64 -26.87
N ASN A 69 0.56 -2.11 -25.66
CA ASN A 69 -0.76 -1.98 -25.02
C ASN A 69 -1.64 -3.25 -25.05
N ALA A 70 -1.05 -4.43 -25.19
CA ALA A 70 -1.77 -5.68 -25.27
C ALA A 70 -2.34 -6.08 -23.90
N ALA A 71 -3.54 -6.67 -23.89
CA ALA A 71 -4.20 -7.10 -22.65
C ALA A 71 -3.39 -8.14 -21.85
N GLU A 72 -2.52 -8.88 -22.53
CA GLU A 72 -1.64 -9.88 -21.91
C GLU A 72 -0.51 -9.24 -21.08
N GLU A 73 0.10 -8.17 -21.59
CA GLU A 73 1.16 -7.42 -20.87
C GLU A 73 0.60 -6.75 -19.61
N TRP A 74 -0.60 -6.17 -19.71
CA TRP A 74 -1.30 -5.61 -18.55
C TRP A 74 -1.62 -6.68 -17.51
N SER A 75 -2.06 -7.87 -17.92
CA SER A 75 -2.33 -8.98 -17.00
C SER A 75 -1.07 -9.41 -16.24
N ARG A 76 0.07 -9.48 -16.94
CA ARG A 76 1.36 -9.80 -16.33
C ARG A 76 1.80 -8.71 -15.36
N LEU A 77 1.66 -7.44 -15.74
CA LEU A 77 2.01 -6.30 -14.89
C LEU A 77 1.18 -6.29 -13.59
N PHE A 78 -0.13 -6.46 -13.67
CA PHE A 78 -1.00 -6.52 -12.49
C PHE A 78 -0.69 -7.73 -11.61
N SER A 79 -0.33 -8.88 -12.20
CA SER A 79 0.08 -10.05 -11.42
C SER A 79 1.36 -9.79 -10.62
N ILE A 80 2.37 -9.17 -11.24
CA ILE A 80 3.63 -8.81 -10.57
C ILE A 80 3.38 -7.79 -9.46
N ALA A 81 2.58 -6.75 -9.74
CA ALA A 81 2.20 -5.76 -8.75
C ALA A 81 1.48 -6.38 -7.55
N SER A 82 0.57 -7.33 -7.78
CA SER A 82 -0.14 -8.04 -6.71
C SER A 82 0.82 -8.82 -5.79
N VAL A 83 1.82 -9.49 -6.35
CA VAL A 83 2.82 -10.24 -5.58
C VAL A 83 3.67 -9.29 -4.74
N ILE A 84 4.14 -8.19 -5.34
CA ILE A 84 4.94 -7.17 -4.63
C ILE A 84 4.14 -6.59 -3.45
N VAL A 85 2.87 -6.27 -3.66
CA VAL A 85 1.98 -5.77 -2.60
C VAL A 85 1.85 -6.82 -1.51
N VAL A 86 1.51 -8.07 -1.82
CA VAL A 86 1.37 -9.12 -0.80
C VAL A 86 2.65 -9.29 0.01
N VAL A 87 3.81 -9.34 -0.65
CA VAL A 87 5.12 -9.44 0.02
C VAL A 87 5.42 -8.23 0.90
N ALA A 88 5.09 -7.02 0.45
CA ALA A 88 5.30 -5.80 1.22
C ALA A 88 4.37 -5.70 2.44
N TYR A 89 3.18 -6.31 2.38
CA TYR A 89 2.19 -6.28 3.47
C TYR A 89 2.38 -7.39 4.50
N ILE A 90 3.03 -8.51 4.18
CA ILE A 90 3.30 -9.61 5.14
C ILE A 90 4.11 -9.16 6.39
N PRO A 91 5.16 -8.32 6.26
CA PRO A 91 5.92 -7.84 7.41
C PRO A 91 5.15 -6.85 8.29
N PHE A 92 4.14 -6.17 7.73
CA PHE A 92 3.40 -5.11 8.43
C PHE A 92 2.75 -5.57 9.75
N PRO A 93 1.97 -6.67 9.82
CA PRO A 93 1.40 -7.14 11.07
C PRO A 93 2.45 -7.62 12.09
N ILE A 94 3.65 -8.00 11.64
CA ILE A 94 4.73 -8.46 12.54
C ILE A 94 5.46 -7.25 13.16
N PHE A 95 5.60 -6.16 12.41
CA PHE A 95 6.37 -4.99 12.82
C PHE A 95 5.52 -3.83 13.37
N SER A 96 4.21 -3.86 13.10
CA SER A 96 3.26 -2.89 13.64
C SER A 96 3.13 -3.11 15.15
N SER A 97 3.38 -2.04 15.90
CA SER A 97 3.16 -2.00 17.34
C SER A 97 2.22 -0.84 17.62
N ASP A 98 1.25 -1.10 18.48
CA ASP A 98 0.31 -0.13 19.02
C ASP A 98 0.94 0.73 20.14
N GLN A 99 2.14 0.36 20.60
CA GLN A 99 2.83 1.08 21.66
C GLN A 99 3.58 2.31 21.14
N PRO A 100 3.57 3.41 21.90
CA PRO A 100 4.39 4.58 21.58
C PRO A 100 5.88 4.22 21.57
N GLY A 101 6.64 4.81 20.66
CA GLY A 101 8.09 4.61 20.63
C GLY A 101 8.73 5.04 21.95
N SER A 102 9.78 4.34 22.38
CA SER A 102 10.53 4.66 23.61
C SER A 102 11.04 6.12 23.63
N TYR A 103 11.33 6.67 22.46
CA TYR A 103 11.75 8.06 22.23
C TYR A 103 10.65 9.12 22.49
N VAL A 104 9.43 8.70 22.81
CA VAL A 104 8.31 9.61 23.12
C VAL A 104 8.21 9.87 24.62
N PHE A 105 8.75 8.99 25.46
CA PHE A 105 8.73 9.18 26.91
C PHE A 105 9.89 10.10 27.33
N PRO A 106 9.62 11.15 28.14
CA PRO A 106 10.69 11.92 28.75
C PRO A 106 11.51 11.00 29.65
N ASN A 107 12.83 11.05 29.49
CA ASN A 107 13.79 10.24 30.20
C ASN A 107 13.64 10.51 31.71
N GLU A 108 13.11 9.56 32.48
CA GLU A 108 13.30 9.56 33.93
C GLU A 108 14.70 9.00 34.22
N ASN A 109 15.63 9.93 34.49
CA ASN A 109 16.99 9.76 35.03
C ASN A 109 18.11 9.40 34.04
#